data_AF-A0A1K1TW51-F1
#
_entry.id   AF-A0A1K1TW51-F1
#
_cell.length_a   1.000
_cell.length_b   1.000
_cell.length_c   1.000
_cell.angle_alpha   90.00
_cell.angle_beta   90.00
_cell.angle_gamma   90.00
#
_symmetry.space_group_name_H-M   'P 1'
#
loop_
_entity.id
_entity.type
_entity.pdbx_description
1 polymer ?
#
loop_
_entity_poly.entity_id
_entity_poly.type
_entity_poly.pdbx_seq_one_letter_code
_entity_poly.pdbx_strand_id
1 'polypeptide(L)'
;MEQDLEAYIRQRCRKLKLSLSDLSRQAGISRQTLYECWSNNQSYPSLSTLVALSQVLEVHPLRLLQLVFQRTELPAAHHALPGDQSAFVDDVTVPDGEKLLTGQRFTKTWRLQNVGTVPWVDRQLACQDDDLLVFYGKGEQLKLAERLKPDMERLAIPETQPGQTVDLSVTFTTPSIPCTVISYWKMLKPDGSFAFPESTGLWTKVKVVGPTQAAGFNTDAWQEN
;
A
#
# COMPACT_ATOMS: atom_id res chain seq x y z
N MET A 1 23.33 21.95 -16.16
CA MET A 1 22.89 21.40 -17.46
C MET A 1 22.22 20.08 -17.16
N GLU A 2 20.90 20.05 -17.25
CA GLU A 2 20.09 18.86 -17.02
C GLU A 2 20.35 17.88 -18.17
N GLN A 3 20.73 16.65 -17.83
CA GLN A 3 21.14 15.66 -18.83
C GLN A 3 19.96 14.74 -19.11
N ASP A 4 19.53 14.67 -20.36
CA ASP A 4 18.43 13.81 -20.76
C ASP A 4 18.89 12.36 -21.03
N LEU A 5 17.93 11.43 -21.11
CA LEU A 5 18.21 9.99 -21.27
C LEU A 5 19.08 9.70 -22.50
N GLU A 6 18.78 10.35 -23.63
CA GLU A 6 19.53 10.17 -24.87
C GLU A 6 20.99 10.62 -24.72
N ALA A 7 21.21 11.84 -24.22
CA ALA A 7 22.55 12.37 -24.01
C ALA A 7 23.35 11.51 -23.02
N TYR A 8 22.69 10.99 -21.98
CA TYR A 8 23.31 10.07 -21.02
C TYR A 8 23.77 8.77 -21.67
N ILE A 9 22.89 8.10 -22.41
CA ILE A 9 23.21 6.84 -23.08
C ILE A 9 24.33 7.05 -24.11
N ARG A 10 24.24 8.10 -24.94
CA ARG A 10 25.30 8.42 -25.93
C ARG A 10 26.63 8.74 -25.26
N GLN A 11 26.64 9.50 -24.16
CA GLN A 11 27.87 9.78 -23.41
C GLN A 11 28.47 8.49 -22.85
N ARG A 12 27.63 7.59 -22.32
CA ARG A 12 28.11 6.35 -21.72
C ARG A 12 28.64 5.37 -22.77
N CYS A 13 27.96 5.24 -23.92
CA CYS A 13 28.48 4.53 -25.09
C CYS A 13 29.86 5.04 -25.53
N ARG A 14 30.06 6.36 -25.61
CA ARG A 14 31.38 6.95 -25.95
C ARG A 14 32.46 6.54 -24.96
N LYS A 15 32.17 6.59 -23.65
CA LYS A 15 33.11 6.16 -22.61
C LYS A 15 33.47 4.67 -22.70
N LEU A 16 32.51 3.84 -23.10
CA LEU A 16 32.71 2.39 -23.28
C LEU A 16 33.20 2.01 -24.68
N LYS A 17 33.43 2.99 -25.57
CA LYS A 17 33.78 2.77 -26.99
C LYS A 17 32.79 1.85 -27.72
N LEU A 18 31.50 1.93 -27.34
CA LEU A 18 30.41 1.17 -27.95
C LEU A 18 29.65 2.04 -28.95
N SER A 19 29.25 1.48 -30.09
CA SER A 19 28.26 2.11 -30.97
C SER A 19 26.83 1.85 -30.45
N LEU A 20 25.86 2.69 -30.82
CA LEU A 20 24.45 2.42 -30.48
C LEU A 20 23.93 1.11 -31.11
N SER A 21 24.49 0.74 -32.26
CA SER A 21 24.22 -0.53 -32.92
C SER A 21 24.71 -1.73 -32.12
N ASP A 22 25.88 -1.61 -31.50
CA ASP A 22 26.43 -2.65 -30.62
C ASP A 22 25.65 -2.71 -29.31
N LEU A 23 25.27 -1.56 -28.76
CA LEU A 23 24.42 -1.46 -27.57
C LEU A 23 23.09 -2.20 -27.78
N SER A 24 22.35 -1.90 -28.86
CA SER A 24 21.05 -2.57 -29.11
C SER A 24 21.23 -4.08 -29.26
N ARG A 25 22.28 -4.50 -30.00
CA ARG A 25 22.58 -5.92 -30.22
C ARG A 25 22.93 -6.63 -28.91
N GLN A 26 23.78 -6.05 -28.07
CA GLN A 26 24.20 -6.64 -26.80
C GLN A 26 23.07 -6.63 -25.75
N ALA A 27 22.20 -5.62 -25.79
CA ALA A 27 21.03 -5.54 -24.92
C ALA A 27 19.87 -6.43 -25.40
N GLY A 28 20.01 -7.14 -26.53
CA GLY A 28 18.97 -8.02 -27.06
C GLY A 28 17.72 -7.30 -27.55
N ILE A 29 17.84 -6.02 -27.94
CA ILE A 29 16.72 -5.20 -28.43
C ILE A 29 16.95 -4.72 -29.86
N SER A 30 15.86 -4.38 -30.56
CA SER A 30 15.97 -3.79 -31.89
C SER A 30 16.52 -2.36 -31.81
N ARG A 31 17.17 -1.88 -32.89
CA ARG A 31 17.58 -0.46 -32.98
C ARG A 31 16.39 0.48 -32.88
N GLN A 32 15.24 0.09 -33.44
CA GLN A 32 14.01 0.85 -33.35
C GLN A 32 13.59 1.02 -31.87
N THR A 33 13.55 -0.07 -31.11
CA THR A 33 13.23 -0.06 -29.67
C THR A 33 14.20 0.82 -28.88
N LEU A 34 15.49 0.83 -29.24
CA LEU A 34 16.47 1.72 -28.63
C LEU A 34 16.13 3.20 -28.89
N TYR A 35 15.81 3.58 -30.13
CA TYR A 35 15.44 4.96 -30.47
C TYR A 35 14.09 5.37 -29.89
N GLU A 36 13.15 4.43 -29.76
CA GLU A 36 11.84 4.66 -29.14
C GLU A 36 11.98 5.09 -27.66
N CYS A 37 13.02 4.62 -26.95
CA CYS A 37 13.27 4.93 -25.53
C CYS A 37 13.32 6.43 -25.21
N TRP A 38 13.65 7.26 -26.20
CA TRP A 38 13.78 8.71 -26.03
C TRP A 38 13.11 9.51 -27.15
N SER A 39 12.29 8.87 -27.99
CA SER A 39 11.50 9.56 -29.02
C SER A 39 10.28 10.25 -28.39
N ASN A 40 9.84 11.39 -28.96
CA ASN A 40 8.71 12.19 -28.45
C ASN A 40 7.33 11.50 -28.57
N ASN A 41 7.30 10.21 -28.90
CA ASN A 41 6.09 9.41 -28.92
C ASN A 41 5.89 8.87 -27.51
N GLN A 42 4.73 9.15 -26.89
CA GLN A 42 4.36 8.97 -25.47
C GLN A 42 4.50 7.54 -24.85
N SER A 43 5.26 6.63 -25.45
CA SER A 43 5.49 5.28 -24.94
C SER A 43 6.79 5.21 -24.13
N TYR A 44 6.68 4.94 -22.84
CA TYR A 44 7.84 4.71 -21.99
C TYR A 44 8.55 3.40 -22.36
N PRO A 45 9.89 3.34 -22.31
CA PRO A 45 10.60 2.09 -22.46
C PRO A 45 10.19 1.13 -21.33
N SER A 46 10.03 -0.15 -21.68
CA SER A 46 9.71 -1.17 -20.69
C SER A 46 10.81 -1.30 -19.63
N LEU A 47 10.46 -1.73 -18.42
CA LEU A 47 11.44 -1.97 -17.36
C LEU A 47 12.50 -3.00 -17.78
N SER A 48 12.11 -4.03 -18.53
CA SER A 48 13.04 -5.03 -19.05
C SER A 48 14.03 -4.41 -20.03
N THR A 49 13.59 -3.50 -20.90
CA THR A 49 14.48 -2.72 -21.79
C THR A 49 15.48 -1.89 -20.99
N LEU A 50 15.03 -1.19 -19.94
CA LEU A 50 15.91 -0.38 -19.10
C LEU A 50 16.95 -1.22 -18.35
N VAL A 51 16.56 -2.37 -17.82
CA VAL A 51 17.48 -3.30 -17.16
C VAL A 51 18.51 -3.82 -18.16
N ALA A 52 18.09 -4.26 -19.34
CA ALA A 52 19.00 -4.77 -20.38
C ALA A 52 20.02 -3.71 -20.82
N LEU A 53 19.57 -2.46 -21.04
CA LEU A 53 20.46 -1.35 -21.36
C LEU A 53 21.43 -1.02 -20.22
N SER A 54 20.95 -1.06 -18.97
CA SER A 54 21.78 -0.75 -17.80
C SER A 54 22.94 -1.73 -17.61
N GLN A 55 22.71 -3.01 -17.93
CA GLN A 55 23.74 -4.06 -17.88
C GLN A 55 24.85 -3.77 -18.90
N VAL A 56 24.50 -3.49 -20.16
CA VAL A 56 25.48 -3.20 -21.22
C VAL A 56 26.21 -1.87 -20.99
N LEU A 57 25.52 -0.88 -20.42
CA LEU A 57 26.08 0.44 -20.14
C LEU A 57 26.90 0.49 -18.83
N GLU A 58 27.00 -0.61 -18.09
CA GLU A 58 27.66 -0.72 -16.80
C GLU A 58 27.19 0.36 -15.81
N VAL A 59 25.87 0.52 -15.71
CA VAL A 59 25.23 1.51 -14.82
C VAL A 59 24.13 0.84 -14.03
N HIS A 60 23.86 1.36 -12.83
CA HIS A 60 22.73 0.87 -12.03
C HIS A 60 21.39 1.14 -12.75
N PRO A 61 20.44 0.18 -12.82
CA PRO A 61 19.17 0.35 -13.52
C PRO A 61 18.36 1.58 -13.09
N LEU A 62 18.39 1.90 -11.78
CA LEU A 62 17.73 3.09 -11.23
C LEU A 62 18.19 4.39 -11.88
N ARG A 63 19.43 4.46 -12.41
CA ARG A 63 19.92 5.66 -13.06
C ARG A 63 19.20 5.92 -14.39
N LEU A 64 18.97 4.88 -15.19
CA LEU A 64 18.21 5.01 -16.43
C LEU A 64 16.73 5.31 -16.13
N LEU A 65 16.18 4.66 -15.10
CA LEU A 65 14.81 4.88 -14.65
C LEU A 65 14.56 6.34 -14.23
N GLN A 66 15.47 6.92 -13.44
CA GLN A 66 15.40 8.34 -13.05
C GLN A 66 15.40 9.27 -14.26
N LEU A 67 16.23 9.00 -15.26
CA LEU A 67 16.32 9.82 -16.48
C LEU A 67 15.07 9.70 -17.37
N VAL A 68 14.40 8.55 -17.36
CA VAL A 68 13.10 8.35 -18.02
C VAL A 68 12.03 9.21 -17.34
N PHE A 69 11.96 9.18 -16.00
CA PHE A 69 10.94 9.91 -15.25
C PHE A 69 11.23 11.40 -15.04
N GLN A 70 12.48 11.85 -15.21
CA GLN A 70 12.81 13.28 -15.24
C GLN A 70 12.17 14.02 -16.42
N ARG A 71 11.91 13.31 -17.53
CA ARG A 71 11.16 13.86 -18.69
C ARG A 71 9.65 13.80 -18.50
N THR A 72 9.18 13.07 -17.49
CA THR A 72 7.77 13.09 -17.11
C THR A 72 7.56 14.37 -16.32
N GLU A 73 6.96 15.38 -16.94
CA GLU A 73 6.19 16.33 -16.16
C GLU A 73 5.12 15.51 -15.47
N LEU A 74 5.35 15.21 -14.18
CA LEU A 74 4.26 14.80 -13.31
C LEU A 74 3.24 15.92 -13.44
N PRO A 75 2.01 15.65 -13.90
CA PRO A 75 1.05 16.70 -14.13
C PRO A 75 0.96 17.52 -12.83
N ALA A 76 1.20 18.83 -12.95
CA ALA A 76 1.29 19.75 -11.80
C ALA A 76 -0.01 19.80 -10.98
N ALA A 77 -1.06 19.14 -11.44
CA ALA A 77 -2.17 18.67 -10.64
C ALA A 77 -2.38 17.20 -10.99
N HIS A 78 -2.55 16.34 -9.98
CA HIS A 78 -3.41 15.18 -10.19
C HIS A 78 -4.70 15.76 -10.77
N HIS A 79 -5.02 15.49 -12.03
CA HIS A 79 -6.34 15.85 -12.54
C HIS A 79 -7.30 15.04 -11.70
N ALA A 80 -7.85 15.72 -10.69
CA ALA A 80 -8.89 15.23 -9.83
C ALA A 80 -9.90 14.50 -10.72
N LEU A 81 -10.08 13.22 -10.47
CA LEU A 81 -11.05 12.41 -11.18
C LEU A 81 -12.43 13.03 -10.96
N PRO A 82 -13.26 13.20 -12.00
CA PRO A 82 -14.56 13.84 -11.85
C PRO A 82 -15.39 13.18 -10.74
N GLY A 83 -16.00 14.02 -9.90
CA GLY A 83 -16.86 13.59 -8.81
C GLY A 83 -16.12 13.35 -7.49
N ASP A 84 -16.79 12.65 -6.57
CA ASP A 84 -16.22 12.25 -5.29
C ASP A 84 -15.40 10.96 -5.51
N GLN A 85 -14.11 10.98 -5.19
CA GLN A 85 -13.20 9.84 -5.38
C GLN A 85 -12.15 9.78 -4.27
N SER A 86 -11.79 8.56 -3.85
CA SER A 86 -10.75 8.30 -2.86
C SER A 86 -9.71 7.32 -3.39
N ALA A 87 -8.46 7.50 -2.97
CA ALA A 87 -7.40 6.53 -3.19
C ALA A 87 -6.78 6.14 -1.85
N PHE A 88 -6.56 4.84 -1.67
CA PHE A 88 -5.71 4.34 -0.60
C PHE A 88 -4.24 4.60 -0.97
N VAL A 89 -3.48 5.16 -0.03
CA VAL A 89 -2.07 5.47 -0.23
C VAL A 89 -1.20 4.47 0.51
N ASP A 90 -1.46 4.25 1.80
CA ASP A 90 -0.58 3.41 2.64
C ASP A 90 -1.24 2.95 3.94
N ASP A 91 -0.74 1.82 4.43
CA ASP A 91 -0.88 1.36 5.80
C ASP A 91 0.25 1.98 6.63
N VAL A 92 0.07 3.23 7.05
CA VAL A 92 1.09 4.00 7.79
C VAL A 92 1.54 3.28 9.05
N THR A 93 0.62 2.57 9.72
CA THR A 93 0.95 1.65 10.81
C THR A 93 0.31 0.28 10.60
N VAL A 94 0.93 -0.74 11.19
CA VAL A 94 0.45 -2.14 11.27
C VAL A 94 0.00 -2.68 9.90
N PRO A 95 0.94 -3.16 9.06
CA PRO A 95 0.60 -3.68 7.74
C PRO A 95 -0.30 -4.91 7.86
N ASP A 96 -0.99 -5.24 6.77
CA ASP A 96 -1.83 -6.41 6.73
C ASP A 96 -1.05 -7.71 6.98
N GLY A 97 -1.60 -8.55 7.87
CA GLY A 97 -1.01 -9.82 8.28
C GLY A 97 -0.03 -9.72 9.45
N GLU A 98 0.18 -8.52 10.01
CA GLU A 98 1.02 -8.31 11.19
C GLU A 98 0.61 -9.25 12.33
N LYS A 99 1.62 -9.82 13.02
CA LYS A 99 1.39 -10.74 14.14
C LYS A 99 1.28 -9.95 15.44
N LEU A 100 0.13 -10.07 16.10
CA LEU A 100 -0.14 -9.40 17.36
C LEU A 100 -0.53 -10.41 18.43
N LEU A 101 -0.23 -10.12 19.69
CA LEU A 101 -0.62 -10.97 20.80
C LEU A 101 -2.13 -10.90 21.05
N THR A 102 -2.68 -11.95 21.65
CA THR A 102 -4.06 -11.96 22.18
C THR A 102 -4.28 -10.82 23.18
N GLY A 103 -5.40 -10.10 23.08
CA GLY A 103 -5.74 -8.96 23.95
C GLY A 103 -4.86 -7.72 23.80
N GLN A 104 -3.92 -7.70 22.86
CA GLN A 104 -3.05 -6.57 22.58
C GLN A 104 -3.84 -5.38 22.04
N ARG A 105 -3.55 -4.18 22.58
CA ARG A 105 -4.02 -2.91 22.04
C ARG A 105 -3.00 -2.36 21.03
N PHE A 106 -3.48 -1.88 19.90
CA PHE A 106 -2.63 -1.26 18.87
C PHE A 106 -3.38 -0.17 18.10
N THR A 107 -2.66 0.75 17.49
CA THR A 107 -3.24 1.82 16.66
C THR A 107 -2.94 1.56 15.20
N LYS A 108 -3.99 1.46 14.39
CA LYS A 108 -3.94 1.35 12.94
C LYS A 108 -4.14 2.73 12.33
N THR A 109 -3.27 3.10 11.41
CA THR A 109 -3.32 4.37 10.68
C THR A 109 -3.34 4.08 9.19
N TRP A 110 -4.39 4.52 8.50
CA TRP A 110 -4.47 4.48 7.04
C TRP A 110 -4.22 5.88 6.48
N ARG A 111 -3.45 5.97 5.39
CA ARG A 111 -3.35 7.20 4.59
C ARG A 111 -4.26 7.10 3.38
N LEU A 112 -5.12 8.11 3.24
CA LEU A 112 -5.99 8.29 2.08
C LEU A 112 -5.59 9.56 1.33
N GLN A 113 -5.93 9.61 0.05
CA GLN A 113 -5.88 10.81 -0.77
C GLN A 113 -7.26 11.09 -1.38
N ASN A 114 -7.69 12.35 -1.33
CA ASN A 114 -8.82 12.80 -2.14
C ASN A 114 -8.33 12.98 -3.58
N VAL A 115 -8.59 11.99 -4.43
CA VAL A 115 -8.24 12.03 -5.86
C VAL A 115 -9.42 12.50 -6.72
N GLY A 116 -10.51 12.94 -6.10
CA GLY A 116 -11.70 13.46 -6.76
C GLY A 116 -11.71 14.98 -6.89
N THR A 117 -12.74 15.53 -7.53
CA THR A 117 -12.96 16.97 -7.65
C THR A 117 -13.78 17.57 -6.50
N VAL A 118 -14.37 16.73 -5.65
CA VAL A 118 -15.27 17.14 -4.55
C VAL A 118 -14.48 17.18 -3.24
N PRO A 119 -14.50 18.29 -2.48
CA PRO A 119 -13.89 18.32 -1.16
C PRO A 119 -14.61 17.41 -0.18
N TRP A 120 -13.86 16.74 0.68
CA TRP A 120 -14.42 15.97 1.79
C TRP A 120 -14.69 16.91 2.94
N VAL A 121 -15.98 17.17 3.20
CA VAL A 121 -16.47 17.98 4.31
C VAL A 121 -17.49 17.16 5.09
N ASP A 122 -17.40 17.22 6.42
CA ASP A 122 -18.27 16.51 7.38
C ASP A 122 -18.40 15.00 7.07
N ARG A 123 -17.31 14.39 6.60
CA ARG A 123 -17.24 12.94 6.32
C ARG A 123 -16.93 12.16 7.59
N GLN A 124 -17.42 10.93 7.65
CA GLN A 124 -17.09 9.99 8.72
C GLN A 124 -16.56 8.68 8.13
N LEU A 125 -15.63 8.03 8.82
CA LEU A 125 -15.25 6.64 8.56
C LEU A 125 -15.97 5.76 9.58
N ALA A 126 -16.74 4.78 9.12
CA ALA A 126 -17.56 3.92 9.98
C ALA A 126 -17.17 2.45 9.86
N CYS A 127 -17.03 1.78 10.99
CA CYS A 127 -16.84 0.33 11.09
C CYS A 127 -18.07 -0.40 10.53
N GLN A 128 -17.85 -1.46 9.77
CA GLN A 128 -18.88 -2.28 9.12
C GLN A 128 -18.92 -3.71 9.68
N ASP A 129 -18.26 -3.94 10.82
CA ASP A 129 -18.18 -5.27 11.42
C ASP A 129 -19.41 -5.53 12.30
N ASP A 130 -20.12 -6.62 12.02
CA ASP A 130 -21.22 -7.10 12.85
C ASP A 130 -20.76 -8.22 13.80
N ASP A 131 -21.37 -8.28 14.98
CA ASP A 131 -21.18 -9.39 15.90
C ASP A 131 -21.97 -10.62 15.43
N LEU A 132 -21.29 -11.75 15.22
CA LEU A 132 -21.93 -13.04 14.96
C LEU A 132 -22.39 -13.66 16.29
N LEU A 133 -23.67 -13.48 16.58
CA LEU A 133 -24.34 -13.98 17.78
C LEU A 133 -25.21 -15.18 17.44
N VAL A 134 -25.09 -16.27 18.21
CA VAL A 134 -26.02 -17.40 18.14
C VAL A 134 -26.69 -17.58 19.49
N PHE A 135 -28.01 -17.68 19.49
CA PHE A 135 -28.81 -17.92 20.69
C PHE A 135 -29.14 -19.41 20.78
N TYR A 136 -28.86 -20.04 21.91
CA TYR A 136 -29.27 -21.42 22.18
C TYR A 136 -30.08 -21.48 23.49
N GLY A 137 -31.18 -22.24 23.48
CA GLY A 137 -32.03 -22.39 24.66
C GLY A 137 -32.59 -21.06 25.17
N LYS A 138 -32.94 -20.97 26.46
CA LYS A 138 -33.63 -19.83 27.12
C LYS A 138 -32.82 -18.51 27.13
N GLY A 139 -32.46 -17.98 25.97
CA GLY A 139 -31.85 -16.65 25.81
C GLY A 139 -30.35 -16.56 26.08
N GLU A 140 -29.62 -17.66 26.19
CA GLU A 140 -28.15 -17.60 26.29
C GLU A 140 -27.52 -17.30 24.93
N GLN A 141 -26.71 -16.24 24.89
CA GLN A 141 -26.01 -15.75 23.71
C GLN A 141 -24.60 -16.34 23.67
N LEU A 142 -24.31 -17.14 22.65
CA LEU A 142 -22.97 -17.61 22.33
C LEU A 142 -22.36 -16.69 21.26
N LYS A 143 -21.22 -16.07 21.57
CA LYS A 143 -20.43 -15.33 20.58
C LYS A 143 -19.51 -16.30 19.85
N LEU A 144 -19.82 -16.60 18.58
CA LEU A 144 -19.09 -17.61 17.80
C LEU A 144 -17.69 -17.14 17.37
N ALA A 145 -17.51 -15.85 17.14
CA ALA A 145 -16.24 -15.26 16.74
C ALA A 145 -16.04 -13.90 17.42
N GLU A 146 -14.87 -13.71 18.01
CA GLU A 146 -14.45 -12.41 18.51
C GLU A 146 -13.95 -11.57 17.34
N ARG A 147 -14.63 -10.44 17.07
CA ARG A 147 -14.16 -9.43 16.11
C ARG A 147 -12.99 -8.65 16.69
N LEU A 148 -12.25 -8.00 15.81
CA LEU A 148 -11.30 -6.97 16.22
C LEU A 148 -12.11 -5.81 16.81
N LYS A 149 -11.82 -5.40 18.05
CA LYS A 149 -12.64 -4.40 18.74
C LYS A 149 -12.03 -3.01 18.57
N PRO A 150 -12.63 -2.10 17.78
CA PRO A 150 -12.19 -0.71 17.78
C PRO A 150 -12.65 0.03 19.04
N ASP A 151 -11.90 1.04 19.45
CA ASP A 151 -12.29 1.94 20.55
C ASP A 151 -13.44 2.89 20.16
N MET A 152 -13.65 3.08 18.86
CA MET A 152 -14.73 3.90 18.30
C MET A 152 -15.25 3.25 17.02
N GLU A 153 -16.56 3.26 16.78
CA GLU A 153 -17.14 2.70 15.55
C GLU A 153 -17.28 3.74 14.43
N ARG A 154 -17.09 5.03 14.76
CA ARG A 154 -17.12 6.15 13.82
C ARG A 154 -16.00 7.13 14.13
N LEU A 155 -15.28 7.54 13.10
CA LEU A 155 -14.18 8.51 13.15
C LEU A 155 -14.50 9.67 12.22
N ALA A 156 -14.44 10.90 12.70
CA ALA A 156 -14.57 12.08 11.84
C ALA A 156 -13.35 12.18 10.91
N ILE A 157 -13.58 12.44 9.63
CA ILE A 157 -12.51 12.64 8.65
C ILE A 157 -12.25 14.15 8.56
N PRO A 158 -11.01 14.62 8.82
CA PRO A 158 -10.64 16.01 8.63
C PRO A 158 -10.98 16.50 7.22
N GLU A 159 -11.32 17.79 7.09
CA GLU A 159 -11.57 18.38 5.79
C GLU A 159 -10.38 18.16 4.84
N THR A 160 -10.65 17.54 3.69
CA THR A 160 -9.60 17.12 2.75
C THR A 160 -9.96 17.59 1.35
N GLN A 161 -9.19 18.55 0.83
CA GLN A 161 -9.38 19.12 -0.50
C GLN A 161 -8.90 18.14 -1.59
N PRO A 162 -9.38 18.29 -2.83
CA PRO A 162 -8.82 17.60 -4.00
C PRO A 162 -7.29 17.65 -4.04
N GLY A 163 -6.67 16.49 -4.22
CA GLY A 163 -5.23 16.28 -4.21
C GLY A 163 -4.59 16.12 -2.83
N GLN A 164 -5.26 16.49 -1.74
CA GLN A 164 -4.72 16.38 -0.38
C GLN A 164 -4.79 14.95 0.17
N THR A 165 -3.91 14.67 1.12
CA THR A 165 -3.87 13.41 1.86
C THR A 165 -4.32 13.61 3.31
N VAL A 166 -4.83 12.54 3.91
CA VAL A 166 -5.28 12.50 5.30
C VAL A 166 -4.90 11.16 5.93
N ASP A 167 -4.43 11.23 7.18
CA ASP A 167 -4.11 10.06 7.99
C ASP A 167 -5.25 9.81 8.99
N LEU A 168 -5.85 8.62 8.93
CA LEU A 168 -6.98 8.22 9.76
C LEU A 168 -6.54 7.13 10.72
N SER A 169 -6.64 7.39 12.03
CA SER A 169 -6.16 6.50 13.09
C SER A 169 -7.32 5.91 13.90
N VAL A 170 -7.31 4.60 14.09
CA VAL A 170 -8.22 3.89 15.00
C VAL A 170 -7.42 2.95 15.88
N THR A 171 -7.68 2.98 17.18
CA THR A 171 -7.12 2.04 18.14
C THR A 171 -8.01 0.81 18.26
N PHE A 172 -7.39 -0.36 18.22
CA PHE A 172 -8.04 -1.67 18.26
C PHE A 172 -7.52 -2.50 19.44
N THR A 173 -8.36 -3.41 19.91
CA THR A 173 -7.99 -4.50 20.82
C THR A 173 -8.15 -5.84 20.11
N THR A 174 -7.11 -6.66 20.10
CA THR A 174 -7.16 -7.99 19.47
C THR A 174 -8.02 -8.96 20.28
N PRO A 175 -8.64 -9.95 19.62
CA PRO A 175 -9.28 -11.10 20.25
C PRO A 175 -8.43 -11.79 21.32
N SER A 176 -9.10 -12.44 22.26
CA SER A 176 -8.49 -13.27 23.31
C SER A 176 -8.03 -14.65 22.79
N ILE A 177 -8.52 -15.05 21.62
CA ILE A 177 -8.23 -16.34 20.98
C ILE A 177 -7.32 -16.12 19.77
N PRO A 178 -6.27 -16.95 19.57
CA PRO A 178 -5.46 -16.90 18.37
C PRO A 178 -6.29 -17.15 17.10
N CYS A 179 -6.25 -16.20 16.17
CA CYS A 179 -7.05 -16.24 14.94
C CYS A 179 -6.44 -15.32 13.87
N THR A 180 -7.00 -15.33 12.66
CA THR A 180 -6.82 -14.23 11.71
C THR A 180 -8.12 -13.46 11.67
N VAL A 181 -8.06 -12.15 11.90
CA VAL A 181 -9.25 -11.30 11.99
C VAL A 181 -9.08 -10.09 11.07
N ILE A 182 -10.20 -9.65 10.50
CA ILE A 182 -10.29 -8.49 9.62
C ILE A 182 -11.35 -7.55 10.18
N SER A 183 -11.10 -6.24 10.10
CA SER A 183 -12.10 -5.20 10.39
C SER A 183 -12.28 -4.31 9.17
N TYR A 184 -13.53 -4.09 8.74
CA TYR A 184 -13.89 -3.33 7.54
C TYR A 184 -14.47 -1.96 7.86
N TRP A 185 -14.15 -0.96 7.04
CA TRP A 185 -14.46 0.44 7.26
C TRP A 185 -14.89 1.12 5.98
N LYS A 186 -15.98 1.89 6.02
CA LYS A 186 -16.48 2.65 4.86
C LYS A 186 -16.65 4.12 5.21
N MET A 187 -16.35 4.97 4.24
CA MET A 187 -16.60 6.41 4.35
C MET A 187 -18.09 6.70 4.14
N LEU A 188 -18.63 7.54 5.01
CA LEU A 188 -19.99 8.05 5.01
C LEU A 188 -19.99 9.54 4.67
N LYS A 189 -21.02 9.95 3.94
CA LYS A 189 -21.39 11.35 3.71
C LYS A 189 -22.15 11.91 4.94
N PRO A 190 -22.34 13.24 5.03
CA PRO A 190 -23.07 13.88 6.13
C PRO A 190 -24.52 13.37 6.29
N ASP A 191 -25.14 12.95 5.19
CA ASP A 191 -26.49 12.35 5.18
C ASP A 191 -26.51 10.88 5.64
N GLY A 192 -25.35 10.31 6.00
CA GLY A 192 -25.20 8.92 6.42
C GLY A 192 -25.10 7.90 5.28
N SER A 193 -25.21 8.33 4.02
CA SER A 193 -25.03 7.45 2.87
C SER A 193 -23.55 7.10 2.65
N PHE A 194 -23.27 5.97 1.99
CA PHE A 194 -21.89 5.63 1.64
C PHE A 194 -21.34 6.62 0.60
N ALA A 195 -20.13 7.13 0.84
CA ALA A 195 -19.42 7.96 -0.12
C ALA A 195 -19.08 7.19 -1.40
N PHE A 196 -18.65 5.93 -1.24
CA PHE A 196 -18.22 5.03 -2.31
C PHE A 196 -18.88 3.65 -2.14
N PRO A 197 -20.17 3.50 -2.52
CA PRO A 197 -20.93 2.28 -2.25
C PRO A 197 -20.30 1.04 -2.90
N GLU A 198 -19.85 1.16 -4.15
CA GLU A 198 -19.24 0.07 -4.94
C GLU A 198 -17.81 -0.29 -4.49
N SER A 199 -17.18 0.51 -3.62
CA SER A 199 -15.84 0.22 -3.09
C SER A 199 -15.92 -0.70 -1.87
N THR A 200 -14.96 -1.64 -1.76
CA THR A 200 -14.79 -2.50 -0.58
C THR A 200 -14.50 -1.68 0.70
N GLY A 201 -13.97 -0.46 0.56
CA GLY A 201 -13.59 0.39 1.68
C GLY A 201 -12.18 0.09 2.19
N LEU A 202 -11.89 0.54 3.41
CA LEU A 202 -10.65 0.25 4.11
C LEU A 202 -10.80 -1.00 4.96
N TRP A 203 -9.69 -1.68 5.22
CA TRP A 203 -9.67 -2.78 6.17
C TRP A 203 -8.36 -2.80 6.96
N THR A 204 -8.37 -3.54 8.06
CA THR A 204 -7.16 -3.99 8.73
C THR A 204 -7.24 -5.48 8.95
N LYS A 205 -6.21 -6.21 8.54
CA LYS A 205 -6.10 -7.66 8.73
C LYS A 205 -4.92 -7.96 9.64
N VAL A 206 -5.14 -8.66 10.74
CA VAL A 206 -4.07 -9.05 11.67
C VAL A 206 -4.12 -10.54 12.00
N LYS A 207 -2.95 -11.10 12.30
CA LYS A 207 -2.81 -12.48 12.78
C LYS A 207 -2.59 -12.45 14.29
N VAL A 208 -3.61 -12.81 15.04
CA VAL A 208 -3.56 -12.91 16.50
C VAL A 208 -2.89 -14.23 16.89
N VAL A 209 -1.84 -14.16 17.70
CA VAL A 209 -1.09 -15.32 18.20
C VAL A 209 -1.12 -15.35 19.72
N GLY A 210 -1.16 -16.55 20.29
CA GLY A 210 -1.10 -16.72 21.75
C GLY A 210 0.29 -16.42 22.29
N PRO A 211 0.43 -16.10 23.58
CA PRO A 211 1.73 -15.97 24.22
C PRO A 211 2.48 -17.30 24.09
N THR A 212 3.70 -17.26 23.55
CA THR A 212 4.57 -18.43 23.56
C THR A 212 4.96 -18.71 25.01
N GLN A 213 4.45 -19.80 25.60
CA GLN A 213 5.06 -20.33 26.81
C GLN A 213 6.46 -20.79 26.41
N ALA A 214 7.50 -20.15 26.96
CA ALA A 214 8.83 -20.73 26.93
C ALA A 214 8.72 -22.10 27.60
N ALA A 215 9.01 -23.17 26.85
CA ALA A 215 9.15 -24.48 27.43
C ALA A 215 10.26 -24.37 28.49
N GLY A 216 9.87 -24.34 29.77
CA GLY A 216 10.79 -24.52 30.86
C GLY A 216 11.41 -25.90 30.67
N PHE A 217 12.68 -25.94 30.31
CA PHE A 217 13.47 -27.15 30.44
C PHE A 217 13.45 -27.50 31.92
N ASN A 218 12.64 -28.49 32.29
CA ASN A 218 12.72 -29.10 33.60
C ASN A 218 14.04 -29.86 33.67
N THR A 219 15.08 -29.24 34.24
CA THR A 219 16.39 -29.87 34.45
C THR A 219 16.48 -30.65 35.76
N ASP A 220 15.38 -30.85 36.49
CA ASP A 220 15.39 -31.58 37.77
C ASP A 220 14.94 -33.03 37.60
N ALA A 221 15.60 -33.77 36.71
CA ALA A 221 15.40 -35.20 36.57
C ALA A 221 16.73 -35.97 36.59
N TRP A 222 17.69 -35.59 37.44
CA TRP A 222 18.76 -36.45 37.96
C TRP A 222 19.37 -35.83 39.23
N GLN A 223 18.76 -36.07 40.40
CA GLN A 223 19.51 -36.16 41.65
C GLN A 223 19.06 -37.39 42.42
N GLU A 224 20.06 -38.20 42.73
CA GLU A 224 20.03 -39.53 43.33
C GLU A 224 19.33 -39.58 44.70
N ASN A 225 18.52 -40.62 44.92
CA ASN A 225 18.78 -41.65 45.94
C ASN A 225 17.85 -42.85 45.77
#